data_AF-A0A1A8R814-F1
#
_entry.id   AF-A0A1A8R814-F1
#
_cell.length_a   1.000
_cell.length_b   1.000
_cell.length_c   1.000
_cell.angle_alpha   90.00
_cell.angle_beta   90.00
_cell.angle_gamma   90.00
#
_symmetry.space_group_name_H-M   'P 1'
#
loop_
_entity.id
_entity.type
_entity.pdbx_description
1 polymer ?
#
loop_
_entity_poly.entity_id
_entity_poly.type
_entity_poly.pdbx_seq_one_letter_code
_entity_poly.pdbx_strand_id
1 'polypeptide(L)'
;DVCLKLEECSKRANNGKFTLRDLLVVPMQRVLKYHLLLQELVKHTQDAAEKNNLKTALDAMKDLAQYVNEVKRDNETLREIDQYQRSIENLNQP
;
A
#
# COMPACT_ATOMS: atom_id res chain seq x y z
N ASP A 1 22.20 -19.46 -0.50
CA ASP A 1 21.70 -19.55 0.89
C ASP A 1 20.34 -18.89 1.09
N VAL A 2 20.21 -17.57 0.87
CA VAL A 2 18.97 -16.81 1.16
C VAL A 2 17.78 -17.22 0.26
N CYS A 3 17.96 -17.38 -1.05
CA CYS A 3 16.87 -17.80 -1.94
C CYS A 3 16.31 -19.18 -1.58
N LEU A 4 17.17 -20.12 -1.21
CA LEU A 4 16.75 -21.47 -0.79
C LEU A 4 15.91 -21.42 0.49
N LYS A 5 16.33 -20.61 1.46
CA LYS A 5 15.55 -20.38 2.69
C LYS A 5 14.19 -19.72 2.41
N LEU A 6 14.13 -18.79 1.46
CA LEU A 6 12.86 -18.16 1.06
C LEU A 6 11.90 -19.15 0.41
N GLU A 7 12.39 -20.04 -0.44
CA GLU A 7 11.59 -21.12 -1.05
C GLU A 7 11.12 -22.14 -0.01
N GLU A 8 11.98 -22.53 0.92
CA GLU A 8 11.64 -23.45 2.01
C GLU A 8 10.52 -22.86 2.89
N CYS A 9 10.65 -21.59 3.28
CA CYS A 9 9.61 -20.88 4.03
C CYS A 9 8.30 -20.77 3.25
N SER A 10 8.34 -20.47 1.95
CA SER A 10 7.14 -20.40 1.10
C SER A 10 6.44 -21.76 1.01
N LYS A 11 7.20 -22.86 0.84
CA LYS A 11 6.67 -24.23 0.86
C LYS A 11 6.02 -24.57 2.21
N ARG A 12 6.68 -24.24 3.33
CA ARG A 12 6.15 -24.50 4.68
C ARG A 12 4.90 -23.70 5.01
N ALA A 13 4.82 -22.44 4.60
CA ALA A 13 3.76 -21.53 5.01
C ALA A 13 2.50 -21.62 4.14
N ASN A 14 2.64 -21.87 2.83
CA ASN A 14 1.51 -21.83 1.90
C ASN A 14 1.62 -22.85 0.74
N ASN A 15 2.41 -23.92 0.92
CA ASN A 15 2.69 -24.93 -0.10
C ASN A 15 3.32 -24.35 -1.38
N GLY A 16 4.05 -23.24 -1.27
CA GLY A 16 4.72 -22.61 -2.42
C GLY A 16 3.77 -21.84 -3.34
N LYS A 17 2.52 -21.60 -2.95
CA LYS A 17 1.54 -20.85 -3.75
C LYS A 17 1.84 -19.36 -3.82
N PHE A 18 2.44 -18.79 -2.79
CA PHE A 18 2.78 -17.36 -2.73
C PHE A 18 4.22 -17.19 -2.27
N THR A 19 4.98 -16.41 -3.04
CA THR A 19 6.33 -15.99 -2.64
C THR A 19 6.25 -14.93 -1.56
N LEU A 20 7.36 -14.68 -0.87
CA LEU A 20 7.44 -13.57 0.10
C LEU A 20 7.09 -12.23 -0.57
N ARG A 21 7.53 -12.02 -1.81
CA ARG A 21 7.21 -10.80 -2.58
C ARG A 21 5.71 -10.65 -2.79
N ASP A 22 5.01 -11.74 -3.12
CA ASP A 22 3.55 -11.73 -3.31
C ASP A 22 2.81 -11.38 -2.03
N LEU A 23 3.30 -11.89 -0.88
CA LEU A 23 2.70 -11.59 0.42
C LEU A 23 2.94 -10.14 0.87
N LEU A 24 4.11 -9.57 0.56
CA LEU A 24 4.46 -8.19 0.93
C LEU A 24 3.59 -7.14 0.23
N VAL A 25 3.00 -7.44 -0.92
CA VAL A 25 2.08 -6.52 -1.61
C VAL A 25 0.64 -6.58 -1.10
N VAL A 26 0.25 -7.64 -0.37
CA VAL A 26 -1.13 -7.85 0.08
C VAL A 26 -1.66 -6.74 1.00
N PRO A 27 -0.91 -6.23 1.99
CA PRO A 27 -1.40 -5.15 2.86
C PRO A 27 -1.78 -3.90 2.05
N MET A 28 -0.94 -3.54 1.08
CA MET A 28 -1.17 -2.42 0.18
C MET A 28 -2.40 -2.67 -0.72
N GLN A 29 -2.50 -3.87 -1.31
CA GLN A 29 -3.68 -4.23 -2.12
C GLN A 29 -4.97 -4.24 -1.31
N ARG A 30 -4.93 -4.62 -0.04
CA ARG A 30 -6.10 -4.71 0.83
C ARG A 30 -6.62 -3.33 1.22
N VAL A 31 -5.72 -2.39 1.54
CA VAL A 31 -6.11 -1.02 1.92
C VAL A 31 -6.86 -0.31 0.78
N LEU A 32 -6.42 -0.54 -0.47
CA LEU A 32 -7.04 0.02 -1.68
C LEU A 32 -8.35 -0.67 -2.09
N LYS A 33 -8.76 -1.76 -1.43
CA LYS A 33 -10.03 -2.44 -1.72
C LYS A 33 -11.16 -2.02 -0.79
N TYR A 34 -10.85 -1.53 0.41
CA TYR A 34 -11.88 -1.22 1.41
C TYR A 34 -12.85 -0.14 0.94
N HIS A 35 -12.37 0.92 0.28
CA HIS A 35 -13.27 1.95 -0.25
C HIS A 35 -14.21 1.40 -1.33
N LEU A 36 -13.77 0.44 -2.17
CA LEU A 36 -14.63 -0.18 -3.18
C LEU A 36 -15.72 -1.05 -2.54
N LEU A 37 -15.35 -1.86 -1.53
CA LEU A 37 -16.27 -2.70 -0.80
C LEU A 37 -17.29 -1.87 -0.02
N LEU A 38 -16.84 -0.81 0.67
CA LEU A 38 -17.72 0.11 1.40
C LEU A 38 -18.64 0.88 0.44
N GLN A 39 -18.13 1.30 -0.72
CA GLN A 39 -18.95 1.97 -1.73
C GLN A 39 -20.09 1.06 -2.20
N GLU A 40 -19.83 -0.23 -2.42
CA GLU A 40 -20.86 -1.18 -2.82
C GLU A 40 -21.86 -1.47 -1.70
N LEU A 41 -21.38 -1.53 -0.45
CA LEU A 41 -22.24 -1.69 0.73
C LEU A 41 -23.16 -0.48 0.93
N VAL A 42 -22.65 0.75 0.78
CA VAL A 42 -23.45 2.00 0.86
C VAL A 42 -24.58 2.02 -0.18
N LYS A 43 -24.35 1.52 -1.39
CA LYS A 43 -25.37 1.46 -2.44
C LYS A 43 -26.55 0.57 -2.07
N HIS A 44 -26.27 -0.54 -1.40
CA HIS A 44 -27.27 -1.56 -1.03
C HIS A 44 -27.89 -1.36 0.36
N THR A 45 -27.44 -0.36 1.12
CA THR A 45 -28.00 -0.03 2.43
C THR A 45 -29.18 0.94 2.28
N GLN A 46 -30.34 0.54 2.81
CA GLN A 46 -31.58 1.31 2.76
C GLN A 46 -31.80 2.19 3.99
N ASP A 47 -31.34 1.74 5.17
CA ASP A 47 -31.43 2.51 6.40
C ASP A 47 -30.57 3.78 6.32
N ALA A 48 -31.16 4.92 6.62
CA ALA A 48 -30.52 6.22 6.47
C ALA A 48 -29.39 6.45 7.49
N ALA A 49 -29.55 5.95 8.71
CA ALA A 49 -28.55 6.11 9.76
C ALA A 49 -27.31 5.24 9.49
N GLU A 50 -27.52 3.97 9.15
CA GLU A 50 -26.46 3.05 8.74
C GLU A 50 -25.75 3.55 7.47
N LYS A 51 -26.50 4.05 6.49
CA LYS A 51 -25.92 4.61 5.26
C LYS A 51 -25.03 5.81 5.54
N ASN A 52 -25.39 6.66 6.50
CA ASN A 52 -24.54 7.79 6.90
C ASN A 52 -23.26 7.31 7.60
N ASN A 53 -23.36 6.34 8.52
CA ASN A 53 -22.19 5.74 9.16
C ASN A 53 -21.24 5.11 8.13
N LEU A 54 -21.78 4.40 7.14
CA LEU A 54 -21.01 3.79 6.06
C LEU A 54 -20.36 4.81 5.13
N LYS A 55 -21.01 5.96 4.88
CA LYS A 55 -20.40 7.08 4.13
C LYS A 55 -19.20 7.65 4.87
N THR A 56 -19.30 7.87 6.18
CA THR A 56 -18.16 8.33 6.99
C THR A 56 -17.00 7.34 6.94
N ALA A 57 -17.28 6.04 7.06
CA ALA A 57 -16.26 5.01 6.91
C ALA A 57 -15.64 4.98 5.49
N LEU A 58 -16.46 5.16 4.46
CA LEU A 58 -16.01 5.22 3.07
C LEU A 58 -15.05 6.40 2.85
N ASP A 59 -15.39 7.59 3.36
CA ASP A 59 -14.56 8.77 3.20
C ASP A 59 -13.23 8.63 3.95
N ALA A 60 -13.24 8.10 5.18
CA ALA A 60 -12.01 7.76 5.89
C ALA A 60 -11.11 6.76 5.12
N MET A 61 -11.70 5.78 4.43
CA MET A 61 -10.93 4.85 3.60
C MET A 61 -10.38 5.48 2.31
N LYS A 62 -11.07 6.48 1.73
CA LYS A 62 -10.53 7.26 0.61
C LYS A 62 -9.36 8.13 1.05
N ASP A 63 -9.48 8.78 2.20
CA ASP A 63 -8.41 9.60 2.78
C ASP A 63 -7.16 8.75 3.04
N LEU A 64 -7.34 7.53 3.56
CA LEU A 64 -6.25 6.58 3.73
C LEU A 64 -5.60 6.19 2.39
N ALA A 65 -6.40 5.92 1.35
CA ALA A 65 -5.87 5.60 0.03
C ALA A 65 -5.08 6.78 -0.56
N GLN A 66 -5.56 8.01 -0.39
CA GLN A 66 -4.85 9.22 -0.81
C GLN A 66 -3.54 9.40 -0.04
N TYR A 67 -3.56 9.26 1.28
CA TYR A 67 -2.37 9.36 2.11
C TYR A 67 -1.27 8.40 1.65
N VAL A 68 -1.64 7.14 1.37
CA VAL A 68 -0.68 6.14 0.90
C VAL A 68 -0.08 6.52 -0.46
N ASN A 69 -0.89 7.09 -1.37
CA ASN A 69 -0.38 7.58 -2.64
C ASN A 69 0.61 8.74 -2.45
N GLU A 70 0.35 9.65 -1.52
CA GLU A 70 1.27 10.74 -1.21
C GLU A 70 2.57 10.23 -0.60
N VAL A 71 2.53 9.29 0.36
CA VAL A 71 3.76 8.67 0.90
C VAL A 71 4.58 7.99 -0.19
N LYS A 72 3.93 7.34 -1.17
CA LYS A 72 4.64 6.75 -2.32
C LYS A 72 5.31 7.84 -3.17
N ARG A 73 4.60 8.93 -3.46
CA ARG A 73 5.11 10.09 -4.21
C ARG A 73 6.31 10.74 -3.51
N ASP A 74 6.23 10.91 -2.19
CA ASP A 74 7.32 11.46 -1.39
C ASP A 74 8.56 10.56 -1.43
N ASN A 75 8.37 9.23 -1.33
CA ASN A 75 9.47 8.27 -1.44
C ASN A 75 10.13 8.30 -2.83
N GLU A 76 9.36 8.46 -3.90
CA GLU A 76 9.88 8.61 -5.26
C GLU A 76 10.67 9.92 -5.39
N THR A 77 10.10 11.03 -4.90
CA THR A 77 10.75 12.35 -4.89
C THR A 77 12.07 12.35 -4.12
N LEU A 78 12.12 11.71 -2.94
CA LEU A 78 13.34 11.59 -2.15
C LEU A 78 14.43 10.80 -2.87
N ARG A 79 14.06 9.76 -3.62
CA ARG A 79 15.03 8.99 -4.42
C ARG A 79 15.59 9.81 -5.57
N GLU A 80 14.76 10.62 -6.23
CA GLU A 80 15.23 11.54 -7.27
C GLU A 80 16.19 12.57 -6.68
N ILE A 81 15.87 13.15 -5.52
CA ILE A 81 16.76 14.08 -4.82
C ILE A 81 18.11 13.41 -4.48
N ASP A 82 18.11 12.21 -3.89
CA ASP A 82 19.35 11.48 -3.58
C ASP A 82 20.16 11.19 -4.86
N GLN A 83 19.49 10.84 -5.96
CA GLN A 83 20.15 10.62 -7.24
C GLN A 83 20.78 11.91 -7.78
N TYR A 84 20.08 13.05 -7.73
CA TYR A 84 20.61 14.34 -8.14
C TYR A 84 21.78 14.77 -7.27
N GLN A 85 21.67 14.64 -5.94
CA GLN A 85 22.75 14.96 -5.01
C GLN A 85 24.02 14.17 -5.32
N ARG A 86 23.91 12.87 -5.63
CA ARG A 86 25.06 12.04 -6.00
C ARG A 86 25.68 12.43 -7.35
N SER A 87 24.91 13.02 -8.25
CA SER A 87 25.39 13.44 -9.57
C SER A 87 26.13 14.77 -9.56
N ILE A 88 26.02 15.55 -8.48
CA ILE A 88 26.69 16.85 -8.34
C ILE A 88 28.07 16.63 -7.70
N GLU A 89 29.13 16.79 -8.48
CA GLU A 89 30.50 16.78 -7.97
C GLU A 89 30.73 17.99 -7.04
N ASN A 90 31.47 17.77 -5.94
CA ASN A 90 31.84 18.80 -4.95
C ASN A 90 30.69 19.44 -4.15
N LEU A 91 29.49 18.83 -4.11
CA LEU A 91 28.32 19.36 -3.39
C LEU A 91 28.56 19.65 -1.88
N ASN A 92 29.52 18.96 -1.26
CA ASN A 92 29.88 19.09 0.16
C ASN A 92 31.32 19.61 0.39
N GLN A 93 31.95 20.24 -0.62
CA GLN A 93 33.24 20.89 -0.40
C GLN A 93 33.05 22.25 0.32
N PRO A 94 33.91 22.58 1.30
CA PRO A 94 33.83 23.84 2.06
C PRO A 94 34.09 25.07 1.19
#